data_AF-A0A6L5YG89-F1
#
_entry.id   AF-A0A6L5YG89-F1
#
_cell.length_a   1.000
_cell.length_b   1.000
_cell.length_c   1.000
_cell.angle_alpha   90.00
_cell.angle_beta   90.00
_cell.angle_gamma   90.00
#
_symmetry.space_group_name_H-M   'P 1'
#
loop_
_entity.id
_entity.type
_entity.pdbx_description
1 polymer ?
#
loop_
_entity_poly.entity_id
_entity_poly.type
_entity_poly.pdbx_seq_one_letter_code
_entity_poly.pdbx_strand_id
1 'polypeptide(L)' 'MAEKVKWLDKYCNVCGEQLNSWDARLSKTLAYKIPVCEKCIAKEYDMDVNALRDRMEDFFGMRPCQGI' A
#
# COMPACT_ATOMS: atom_id res chain seq x y z
N MET A 1 9.25 -8.29 16.27
CA MET A 1 8.17 -7.51 16.91
C MET A 1 7.15 -7.25 15.81
N ALA A 2 5.93 -7.79 15.89
CA ALA A 2 4.93 -7.60 14.84
C ALA A 2 4.46 -6.14 14.88
N GLU A 3 4.93 -5.33 13.93
CA GLU A 3 4.51 -3.94 13.78
C GLU A 3 3.01 -3.94 13.43
N LYS A 4 2.17 -3.66 14.43
CA LYS A 4 0.73 -3.46 14.24
C LYS A 4 0.55 -2.40 13.17
N VAL A 5 -0.18 -2.74 12.11
CA VAL A 5 -0.58 -1.81 11.05
C VAL A 5 -1.20 -0.58 11.72
N LYS A 6 -0.48 0.55 11.72
CA LYS A 6 -1.04 1.82 12.17
C LYS A 6 -1.87 2.36 11.02
N TRP A 7 -3.16 2.50 11.25
CA TRP A 7 -4.05 3.25 10.36
C TRP A 7 -3.61 4.72 10.36
N LEU A 8 -3.48 5.32 9.19
CA LEU A 8 -3.17 6.75 9.08
C LEU A 8 -4.49 7.52 8.96
N ASP A 9 -4.51 8.75 9.47
CA ASP A 9 -5.53 9.76 9.16
C ASP A 9 -5.30 10.32 7.74
N LYS A 10 -5.11 9.41 6.78
CA LYS A 10 -4.92 9.72 5.36
C LYS A 10 -5.90 8.87 4.58
N TYR A 11 -6.45 9.45 3.53
CA TYR A 11 -7.47 8.81 2.71
C TYR A 11 -6.95 8.66 1.29
N CYS A 12 -7.35 7.56 0.64
CA CYS A 12 -7.03 7.34 -0.76
C CYS A 12 -7.68 8.43 -1.61
N ASN A 13 -6.89 9.10 -2.45
CA ASN A 13 -7.41 10.12 -3.35
C ASN A 13 -8.43 9.59 -4.37
N VAL A 14 -8.36 8.29 -4.70
CA VAL A 14 -9.17 7.67 -5.75
C VAL A 14 -10.47 7.09 -5.21
N CYS A 15 -10.41 6.31 -4.11
CA CYS A 15 -11.58 5.61 -3.57
C CYS A 15 -12.07 6.16 -2.22
N GLY A 16 -11.32 7.06 -1.56
CA GLY A 16 -11.68 7.60 -0.25
C GLY A 16 -11.50 6.63 0.93
N GLU A 17 -10.97 5.42 0.71
CA GLU A 17 -10.67 4.46 1.79
C GLU A 17 -9.56 5.01 2.71
N GLN A 18 -9.67 4.71 4.01
CA GLN A 18 -8.63 5.06 4.98
C GLN A 18 -7.37 4.24 4.71
N LEU A 19 -6.25 4.94 4.57
CA LEU A 19 -4.97 4.36 4.23
C LEU A 19 -4.29 3.81 5.47
N ASN A 20 -3.61 2.69 5.27
CA ASN A 20 -2.83 2.05 6.31
C ASN A 20 -1.33 2.37 6.14
N SER A 21 -0.52 2.00 7.13
CA SER A 21 0.94 2.22 7.10
C SER A 21 1.62 1.64 5.86
N TRP A 22 1.10 0.54 5.34
CA TRP A 22 1.56 -0.06 4.09
C TRP A 22 1.25 0.81 2.87
N ASP A 23 0.02 1.29 2.71
CA ASP A 23 -0.35 2.16 1.60
C ASP A 23 0.49 3.44 1.58
N ALA A 24 0.74 4.03 2.75
CA ALA A 24 1.59 5.21 2.90
C ALA A 24 3.05 4.91 2.50
N ARG A 25 3.55 3.72 2.83
CA ARG A 25 4.89 3.26 2.45
C ARG A 25 4.98 3.00 0.94
N LEU A 26 3.96 2.37 0.36
CA LEU A 26 3.84 2.15 -1.09
C LEU A 26 3.84 3.47 -1.85
N SER A 27 2.99 4.41 -1.42
CA SER A 27 2.89 5.74 -2.01
C SER A 27 4.24 6.47 -1.97
N LYS A 28 4.98 6.36 -0.86
CA LYS A 28 6.31 6.95 -0.71
C LYS A 28 7.34 6.32 -1.66
N THR A 29 7.34 5.00 -1.80
CA THR A 29 8.28 4.28 -2.67
C THR A 29 8.00 4.50 -4.15
N LEU A 30 6.73 4.53 -4.54
CA LEU A 30 6.31 4.86 -5.89
C LEU A 30 6.35 6.37 -6.18
N ALA A 31 6.84 7.18 -5.23
CA ALA A 31 6.96 8.63 -5.33
C ALA A 31 5.64 9.36 -5.69
N TYR A 32 4.50 8.82 -5.29
CA TYR A 32 3.21 9.49 -5.44
C TYR A 32 3.14 10.74 -4.56
N LYS A 33 2.74 11.87 -5.15
CA LYS A 33 2.53 13.14 -4.43
C LYS A 33 1.35 13.05 -3.44
N ILE A 34 0.33 12.30 -3.79
CA ILE A 34 -0.89 12.13 -3.00
C ILE A 34 -0.97 10.64 -2.63
N PRO A 35 -1.25 10.28 -1.38
CA PRO A 35 -1.25 8.89 -0.99
C PRO A 35 -2.46 8.15 -1.59
N VAL A 36 -2.20 6.97 -2.13
CA VAL A 36 -3.18 6.13 -2.84
C VAL A 36 -3.11 4.72 -2.25
N CYS A 37 -4.25 4.04 -2.15
CA CYS A 37 -4.27 2.67 -1.64
C CYS A 37 -3.72 1.67 -2.67
N GLU A 38 -3.21 0.53 -2.17
CA GLU A 38 -2.66 -0.53 -3.01
C GLU A 38 -3.65 -1.04 -4.08
N LYS A 39 -4.95 -1.06 -3.77
CA LYS A 39 -6.01 -1.44 -4.73
C LYS A 39 -6.10 -0.49 -5.93
N CYS A 40 -6.03 0.81 -5.67
CA CYS A 40 -6.12 1.82 -6.70
C CYS A 40 -4.84 1.88 -7.53
N ILE A 41 -3.68 1.70 -6.89
CA ILE A 41 -2.40 1.57 -7.59
C ILE A 41 -2.44 0.33 -8.49
N ALA A 42 -2.80 -0.83 -7.95
CA ALA A 42 -2.91 -2.07 -8.72
C ALA A 42 -3.84 -1.90 -9.94
N LYS A 43 -4.98 -1.23 -9.77
CA LYS A 43 -5.90 -0.89 -10.87
C LYS A 43 -5.29 0.07 -11.89
N GLU A 44 -4.51 1.05 -11.47
CA GLU A 44 -3.82 1.99 -12.38
C GLU A 44 -2.75 1.29 -13.22
N TYR A 45 -2.05 0.31 -12.63
CA TYR A 45 -1.06 -0.53 -13.32
C TYR A 45 -1.68 -1.75 -14.03
N ASP A 46 -3.00 -1.89 -14.06
CA ASP A 46 -3.74 -3.04 -14.60
C ASP A 46 -3.19 -4.40 -14.11
N MET A 47 -2.91 -4.49 -12.82
CA MET A 47 -2.34 -5.68 -12.19
C MET A 47 -3.08 -6.08 -10.93
N ASP A 48 -2.92 -7.33 -10.49
CA ASP A 48 -3.54 -7.82 -9.28
C ASP A 48 -2.88 -7.23 -8.03
N VAL A 49 -3.68 -6.98 -6.99
CA VAL A 49 -3.18 -6.46 -5.70
C VAL A 49 -2.15 -7.41 -5.10
N ASN A 50 -2.33 -8.73 -5.23
CA ASN A 50 -1.34 -9.69 -4.75
C ASN A 50 -0.05 -9.64 -5.57
N ALA A 51 -0.12 -9.40 -6.88
CA ALA A 51 1.07 -9.26 -7.72
C ALA A 51 1.86 -7.98 -7.38
N LEU A 52 1.15 -6.86 -7.15
CA LEU A 52 1.76 -5.63 -6.62
C LEU A 52 2.45 -5.91 -5.29
N ARG A 53 1.79 -6.65 -4.40
CA ARG A 53 2.28 -6.94 -3.07
C ARG A 53 3.51 -7.83 -3.12
N ASP A 54 3.49 -8.93 -3.86
CA ASP A 54 4.65 -9.83 -4.06
C ASP A 54 5.88 -9.07 -4.60
N ARG A 55 5.67 -8.19 -5.58
CA ARG A 55 6.73 -7.37 -6.15
C ARG A 55 7.25 -6.32 -5.16
N MET A 56 6.39 -5.77 -4.31
CA MET A 56 6.80 -4.89 -3.23
C MET A 56 7.52 -5.67 -2.11
N GLU A 57 7.14 -6.90 -1.83
CA GLU A 57 7.83 -7.78 -0.89
C GLU A 57 9.25 -8.08 -1.33
N ASP A 58 9.45 -8.39 -2.61
CA ASP A 58 10.77 -8.56 -3.22
C ASP A 58 11.59 -7.26 -3.15
N PHE A 59 10.99 -6.14 -3.52
CA PHE A 59 11.67 -4.84 -3.52
C PHE A 59 12.08 -4.35 -2.12
N PHE A 60 11.21 -4.54 -1.12
CA PHE A 60 11.48 -4.12 0.25
C PHE A 60 12.22 -5.18 1.08
N GLY A 61 12.30 -6.43 0.60
CA GLY A 61 12.79 -7.57 1.38
C GLY A 61 11.97 -7.86 2.64
N MET A 62 10.72 -7.38 2.71
CA MET A 62 9.84 -7.56 3.86
C MET A 62 8.38 -7.73 3.45
N ARG A 63 7.73 -8.73 4.06
CA ARG A 63 6.30 -8.96 3.95
C ARG A 63 5.55 -8.01 4.88
N PRO A 64 4.69 -7.10 4.37
CA PRO A 64 3.74 -6.43 5.25
C PRO A 64 2.88 -7.48 5.91
N CYS A 65 2.87 -7.49 7.24
CA CYS A 65 1.98 -8.34 8.02
C CYS A 65 0.58 -8.21 7.43
N GLN A 66 0.05 -9.30 6.84
CA GLN A 66 -1.32 -9.34 6.36
C GLN A 66 -2.19 -9.10 7.59
N GLY A 67 -2.68 -7.88 7.75
CA GLY A 67 -3.74 -7.59 8.70
C GLY A 67 -4.92 -8.45 8.28
N ILE A 68 -5.24 -9.45 9.10
CA ILE A 68 -6.54 -10.11 9.14
C ILE A 68 -7.62 -9.05 9.33
#